data_AF-A0A920PHZ2-F1
#
_entry.id   AF-A0A920PHZ2-F1
#
_cell.length_a   1.000
_cell.length_b   1.000
_cell.length_c   1.000
_cell.angle_alpha   90.00
_cell.angle_beta   90.00
_cell.angle_gamma   90.00
#
_symmetry.space_group_name_H-M   'P 1'
#
loop_
_entity.id
_entity.type
_entity.pdbx_description
1 polymer ?
#
loop_
_entity_poly.entity_id
_entity_poly.type
_entity_poly.pdbx_seq_one_letter_code
_entity_poly.pdbx_strand_id
1 'polypeptide(L)' 'MEGSDVCFAPVLSMAEAPGHPHNMARQTFVDYDGVMQPAPAPRFSRTEPELSRSPPTPGEHTAEILKDWDIDQA' A
#
# COMPACT_ATOMS: atom_id res chain seq x y z
N MET A 1 29.41 -9.40 10.68
CA MET A 1 28.89 -10.03 9.45
C MET A 1 28.89 -9.04 8.30
N GLU A 2 28.55 -7.77 8.56
CA GLU A 2 28.73 -6.70 7.58
C GLU A 2 30.19 -6.63 7.11
N GLY A 3 30.42 -6.66 5.79
CA GLY A 3 31.74 -6.74 5.18
C GLY A 3 32.28 -8.16 4.92
N SER A 4 31.48 -9.21 5.14
CA SER A 4 31.79 -10.60 4.73
C SER A 4 30.92 -11.05 3.55
N ASP A 5 31.34 -12.11 2.83
CA ASP A 5 30.59 -12.70 1.69
C ASP A 5 29.52 -13.73 2.12
N VAL A 6 29.01 -13.59 3.35
CA VAL A 6 27.95 -14.44 3.87
C VAL A 6 26.62 -13.72 3.70
N CYS A 7 25.63 -14.41 3.11
CA CYS A 7 24.26 -13.89 3.05
C CYS A 7 23.67 -13.81 4.47
N PHE A 8 23.45 -12.59 4.96
CA PHE A 8 22.76 -12.34 6.20
C PHE A 8 21.87 -11.09 6.06
N ALA A 9 20.86 -10.98 6.91
CA ALA A 9 20.03 -9.79 7.07
C ALA A 9 19.49 -9.75 8.51
N PRO A 10 19.20 -8.56 9.06
CA PRO A 10 18.49 -8.46 10.32
C PRO A 10 17.05 -8.95 10.19
N VAL A 11 16.50 -9.51 11.26
CA VAL A 11 15.05 -9.75 11.38
C VAL A 11 14.41 -8.46 11.85
N LEU A 12 13.70 -7.78 10.97
CA LEU A 12 13.02 -6.53 11.28
C LEU A 12 11.57 -6.80 11.70
N SER A 13 11.12 -6.08 12.72
CA SER A 13 9.69 -5.98 13.06
C SER A 13 8.94 -5.11 12.05
N MET A 14 7.61 -5.16 12.11
CA MET A 14 6.74 -4.31 11.28
C MET A 14 6.95 -2.80 11.54
N ALA A 15 7.38 -2.43 12.75
CA ALA A 15 7.67 -1.03 13.09
C ALA A 15 9.05 -0.57 12.58
N GLU A 16 10.02 -1.48 12.50
CA GLU A 16 11.38 -1.17 12.02
C GLU A 16 11.49 -1.18 10.49
N ALA A 17 10.72 -2.05 9.83
CA ALA A 17 10.80 -2.25 8.38
C ALA A 17 10.64 -0.94 7.57
N PRO A 18 9.69 -0.03 7.86
CA PRO A 18 9.57 1.24 7.13
C PRO A 18 10.81 2.14 7.23
N GLY A 19 11.52 2.09 8.36
CA GLY A 19 12.73 2.89 8.60
C GLY A 19 14.03 2.29 8.04
N HIS A 20 14.00 1.08 7.48
CA HIS A 20 15.20 0.47 6.89
C HIS A 20 15.68 1.28 5.67
N PRO A 21 16.98 1.60 5.52
CA PRO A 21 17.47 2.50 4.46
C PRO A 21 17.03 2.12 3.05
N HIS A 22 16.99 0.82 2.73
CA HIS A 22 16.50 0.34 1.43
C HIS A 22 15.01 0.61 1.21
N ASN A 23 14.19 0.48 2.27
CA ASN A 23 12.75 0.70 2.19
C ASN A 23 12.41 2.18 2.09
N MET A 24 13.14 3.03 2.83
CA MET A 24 13.03 4.49 2.70
C MET A 24 13.44 4.99 1.32
N ALA A 25 14.63 4.58 0.83
CA ALA A 25 15.15 5.00 -0.48
C ALA A 25 14.23 4.63 -1.64
N ARG A 26 13.42 3.59 -1.45
CA ARG A 26 12.46 3.14 -2.44
C ARG A 26 11.06 3.65 -2.13
N GLN A 27 10.73 4.18 -0.96
CA GLN A 27 9.33 4.39 -0.56
C GLN A 27 8.55 3.06 -0.67
N THR A 28 9.11 1.98 -0.10
CA THR A 28 8.42 0.67 -0.03
C THR A 28 7.18 0.74 0.86
N PHE A 29 7.21 1.62 1.86
CA PHE A 29 6.08 1.99 2.70
C PHE A 29 5.79 3.48 2.50
N VAL A 30 4.52 3.84 2.59
CA VAL A 30 4.00 5.20 2.47
C VAL A 30 3.01 5.48 3.58
N ASP A 31 2.94 6.73 4.02
CA ASP A 31 1.84 7.23 4.84
C ASP A 31 0.74 7.69 3.89
N TYR A 32 -0.44 7.07 4.01
CA TYR A 32 -1.62 7.46 3.25
C TYR A 32 -2.83 7.39 4.17
N ASP A 33 -3.58 8.50 4.26
CA ASP A 33 -4.65 8.73 5.24
C ASP A 33 -4.22 8.49 6.71
N GLY A 34 -2.98 8.87 7.05
CA GLY A 34 -2.45 8.76 8.41
C GLY A 34 -2.08 7.32 8.82
N VAL A 35 -2.07 6.39 7.86
CA VAL A 35 -1.71 4.99 8.09
C VAL A 35 -0.44 4.67 7.31
N MET A 36 0.59 4.20 8.02
CA MET A 36 1.79 3.64 7.42
C MET A 36 1.47 2.27 6.81
N GLN A 37 1.56 2.16 5.49
CA GLN A 37 1.23 0.94 4.75
C GLN A 37 2.18 0.69 3.58
N PRO A 38 2.27 -0.54 3.04
CA PRO A 38 3.05 -0.81 1.85
C PRO A 38 2.55 0.02 0.66
N ALA A 39 3.48 0.57 -0.12
CA ALA A 39 3.16 1.15 -1.42
C ALA A 39 2.74 0.05 -2.42
N PRO A 40 1.94 0.38 -3.45
CA PRO A 40 1.60 -0.56 -4.51
C PRO A 40 2.83 -1.23 -5.13
N ALA A 41 2.74 -2.53 -5.37
CA ALA A 41 3.81 -3.34 -5.98
C ALA A 41 3.23 -4.27 -7.06
N PRO A 42 3.99 -4.57 -8.14
CA PRO A 42 5.34 -4.06 -8.45
C PRO A 42 5.31 -2.62 -8.99
N ARG A 43 6.50 -2.01 -9.14
CA ARG A 43 6.65 -0.69 -9.77
C ARG A 43 6.76 -0.87 -11.28
N PHE A 44 5.77 -0.38 -12.01
CA PHE A 44 5.78 -0.42 -13.47
C PHE A 44 6.46 0.82 -14.04
N SER A 45 7.22 0.66 -15.11
CA SER A 45 7.93 1.76 -15.77
C SER A 45 7.04 2.64 -16.66
N ARG A 46 5.85 2.17 -17.03
CA ARG A 46 4.95 2.87 -17.97
C ARG A 46 3.67 3.40 -17.32
N THR A 47 3.12 2.68 -16.35
CA THR A 47 1.86 3.02 -15.69
C THR A 47 2.08 3.16 -14.20
N GLU A 48 1.95 4.35 -13.67
CA GLU A 48 2.12 4.59 -12.24
C GLU A 48 0.86 4.15 -11.47
N PRO A 49 0.99 3.30 -10.44
CA PRO A 49 -0.14 2.98 -9.57
C PRO A 49 -0.44 4.17 -8.66
N GLU A 50 -1.72 4.50 -8.50
CA GLU A 50 -2.18 5.59 -7.66
C GLU A 50 -2.92 5.06 -6.43
N LEU A 51 -2.62 5.62 -5.26
CA LEU A 51 -3.45 5.48 -4.06
C LEU A 51 -4.48 6.60 -4.09
N SER A 52 -5.68 6.30 -4.60
CA SER A 52 -6.68 7.32 -4.95
C SER A 52 -7.85 7.43 -3.98
N ARG A 53 -8.02 6.46 -3.06
CA ARG A 53 -9.12 6.48 -2.10
C ARG A 53 -8.82 5.71 -0.83
N SER A 54 -9.42 6.15 0.27
CA SER A 54 -9.47 5.42 1.53
C SER A 54 -10.33 4.14 1.40
N PRO A 55 -10.21 3.18 2.33
CA PRO A 55 -11.15 2.07 2.43
C PRO A 55 -12.58 2.58 2.70
N PRO A 56 -13.60 2.05 2.00
CA PRO A 56 -14.97 2.47 2.22
C PRO A 56 -15.54 1.89 3.51
N THR A 57 -16.54 2.60 4.05
CA THR A 57 -17.43 2.07 5.08
C THR A 57 -18.46 1.10 4.49
N PRO A 58 -19.04 0.19 5.30
CA PRO A 58 -20.10 -0.70 4.83
C PRO A 58 -21.30 0.09 4.28
N GLY A 59 -21.65 -0.16 3.01
CA GLY A 59 -22.79 0.47 2.33
C GLY A 59 -22.51 1.82 1.66
N GLU A 60 -21.30 2.38 1.80
CA GLU A 60 -20.93 3.71 1.29
C GLU A 60 -21.30 3.95 -0.18
N HIS A 61 -21.06 2.94 -1.02
CA HIS A 61 -21.27 3.01 -2.47
C HIS A 61 -22.53 2.26 -2.93
N THR A 62 -23.39 1.77 -2.03
CA THR A 62 -24.53 0.91 -2.41
C THR A 62 -25.51 1.62 -3.35
N ALA A 63 -25.88 2.87 -3.05
CA ALA A 63 -26.82 3.62 -3.89
C ALA A 63 -26.24 3.94 -5.29
N GLU A 64 -24.96 4.31 -5.35
CA GLU A 64 -24.25 4.57 -6.60
C GLU A 64 -24.20 3.31 -7.48
N ILE A 65 -23.77 2.18 -6.92
CA ILE A 65 -23.61 0.93 -7.66
C ILE A 65 -24.96 0.39 -8.16
N LEU A 66 -26.02 0.43 -7.35
CA LEU A 66 -27.34 -0.04 -7.79
C LEU A 66 -27.90 0.83 -8.92
N LYS A 67 -27.68 2.15 -8.86
CA LYS A 67 -28.04 3.07 -9.94
C LYS A 67 -27.24 2.77 -11.21
N ASP A 68 -25.93 2.54 -11.11
CA ASP A 68 -25.08 2.21 -12.26
C ASP A 68 -25.50 0.90 -12.94
N TRP A 69 -26.13 0.00 -12.20
CA TRP A 69 -26.62 -1.29 -12.69
C TRP A 69 -28.11 -1.29 -13.05
N ASP A 70 -28.77 -0.13 -13.01
CA ASP A 70 -30.21 0.03 -13.31
C ASP A 70 -31.10 -0.86 -12.41
N ILE A 71 -30.74 -0.97 -11.12
CA ILE A 71 -31.50 -1.69 -10.11
C ILE A 71 -32.19 -0.68 -9.18
N ASP A 72 -33.52 -0.76 -9.11
CA ASP A 72 -34.32 0.06 -8.20
C ASP A 72 -34.08 -0.32 -6.73
N GLN A 73 -33.86 0.69 -5.90
CA GLN A 73 -33.87 0.56 -4.44
C GLN A 73 -35.34 0.50 -3.98
N ALA A 74 -35.76 -0.65 -3.44
CA ALA A 74 -37.10 -0.85 -2.86
C ALA A 74 -37.26 -0.15 -1.50
#